data_AF-A0A953US63-F1
#
_entry.id   AF-A0A953US63-F1
#
_cell.length_a   1.000
_cell.length_b   1.000
_cell.length_c   1.000
_cell.angle_alpha   90.00
_cell.angle_beta   90.00
_cell.angle_gamma   90.00
#
_symmetry.space_group_name_H-M   'P 1'
#
loop_
_entity.id
_entity.type
_entity.pdbx_description
1 polymer ?
#
loop_
_entity_poly.entity_id
_entity_poly.type
_entity_poly.pdbx_seq_one_letter_code
_entity_poly.pdbx_strand_id
1 'polypeptide(L)'
;MKNDYELGVMNGAMGIVVNAGADGSLVIEFDGRAVEIEAGSDALGNVQLAYATSIHKVQGSEFPCAVVIAHKSHSFMHHRNLLYTAVTRAKESVVILGDRWGIDNCAAKRQVDRRNTFLSFLLHQERP
;
A
#
# COMPACT_ATOMS: atom_id res chain seq x y z
N MET A 1 6.84 -4.03 -9.99
CA MET A 1 5.36 -4.01 -9.98
C MET A 1 4.89 -3.04 -11.05
N LYS A 2 4.36 -3.61 -12.12
CA LYS A 2 3.72 -2.93 -13.24
C LYS A 2 2.37 -3.61 -13.46
N ASN A 3 1.48 -2.97 -14.20
CA ASN A 3 0.26 -3.64 -14.64
C ASN A 3 0.65 -4.72 -15.64
N ASP A 4 0.08 -5.91 -15.48
CA ASP A 4 0.21 -7.02 -16.40
C ASP A 4 -1.14 -7.23 -17.08
N TYR A 5 -1.28 -6.66 -18.28
CA TYR A 5 -2.55 -6.69 -19.01
C TYR A 5 -2.84 -8.04 -19.65
N GLU A 6 -1.81 -8.86 -19.90
CA GLU A 6 -1.98 -10.22 -20.44
C GLU A 6 -2.59 -11.13 -19.37
N LEU A 7 -2.10 -11.02 -18.13
CA LEU A 7 -2.64 -11.75 -16.99
C LEU A 7 -3.92 -11.10 -16.42
N GLY A 8 -4.21 -9.86 -16.79
CA GLY A 8 -5.31 -9.07 -16.23
C GLY A 8 -5.08 -8.67 -14.78
N VAL A 9 -3.80 -8.58 -14.35
CA VAL A 9 -3.40 -8.28 -12.97
C VAL A 9 -2.92 -6.84 -12.89
N MET A 10 -3.61 -6.05 -12.08
CA MET A 10 -3.30 -4.64 -11.86
C MET A 10 -2.23 -4.46 -10.77
N ASN A 11 -1.44 -3.39 -10.86
CA ASN A 11 -0.47 -3.06 -9.82
C ASN A 11 -1.18 -2.83 -8.47
N GLY A 12 -0.73 -3.53 -7.44
CA GLY A 12 -1.34 -3.50 -6.11
C GLY A 12 -2.36 -4.61 -5.87
N ALA A 13 -2.65 -5.46 -6.86
CA ALA A 13 -3.42 -6.68 -6.65
C ALA A 13 -2.70 -7.58 -5.62
N MET A 14 -3.47 -8.04 -4.63
CA MET A 14 -3.02 -9.00 -3.62
C MET A 14 -3.63 -10.35 -3.95
N GLY A 15 -2.81 -11.39 -3.91
CA GLY A 15 -3.25 -12.75 -4.18
C GLY A 15 -2.60 -13.74 -3.22
N ILE A 16 -3.18 -14.94 -3.19
CA ILE A 16 -2.69 -16.04 -2.37
C ILE A 16 -2.00 -17.04 -3.30
N VAL A 17 -0.77 -17.43 -2.99
CA VAL A 17 -0.10 -18.52 -3.70
C VAL A 17 -0.80 -19.82 -3.32
N VAL A 18 -1.46 -20.46 -4.27
CA VAL A 18 -2.22 -21.71 -4.07
C VAL A 18 -1.43 -22.93 -4.51
N ASN A 19 -0.44 -22.76 -5.41
CA ASN A 19 0.49 -23.82 -5.80
C ASN A 19 1.86 -23.22 -6.15
N ALA A 20 2.93 -23.96 -5.85
CA ALA A 20 4.29 -23.67 -6.24
C ALA A 20 4.89 -24.91 -6.90
N GLY A 21 5.14 -24.82 -8.20
CA GLY A 21 5.69 -25.90 -9.01
C GLY A 21 7.17 -26.16 -8.69
N ALA A 22 7.60 -27.42 -8.85
CA ALA A 22 9.00 -27.80 -8.66
C ALA A 22 9.96 -27.16 -9.69
N ASP A 23 9.42 -26.69 -10.81
CA ASP A 23 10.09 -25.95 -11.87
C ASP A 23 10.23 -24.45 -11.55
N GLY A 24 9.64 -23.97 -10.44
CA GLY A 24 9.65 -22.56 -10.05
C GLY A 24 8.46 -21.75 -10.57
N SER A 25 7.47 -22.39 -11.20
CA SER A 25 6.19 -21.78 -11.54
C SER A 25 5.34 -21.51 -10.30
N LEU A 26 4.47 -20.50 -10.35
CA LEU A 26 3.53 -20.17 -9.27
C LEU A 26 2.11 -20.13 -9.81
N VAL A 27 1.15 -20.65 -9.04
CA VAL A 27 -0.26 -20.37 -9.25
C VAL A 27 -0.72 -19.45 -8.13
N ILE A 28 -1.15 -18.25 -8.49
CA ILE A 28 -1.61 -17.23 -7.55
C ILE A 28 -3.10 -16.95 -7.80
N GLU A 29 -3.91 -17.08 -6.75
CA GLU A 29 -5.31 -16.71 -6.78
C GLU A 29 -5.47 -15.22 -6.45
N PHE A 30 -5.96 -14.45 -7.42
CA PHE A 30 -6.32 -13.04 -7.28
C PHE A 30 -7.83 -12.91 -7.39
N ASP A 31 -8.50 -12.45 -6.32
CA ASP A 31 -9.97 -12.25 -6.29
C ASP A 31 -10.77 -13.45 -6.85
N GLY A 32 -10.37 -14.68 -6.48
CA GLY A 32 -11.01 -15.92 -6.94
C GLY A 32 -10.63 -16.40 -8.34
N ARG A 33 -9.71 -15.70 -9.02
CA ARG A 33 -9.14 -16.11 -10.31
C ARG A 33 -7.72 -16.65 -10.10
N ALA A 34 -7.53 -17.93 -10.39
CA ALA A 34 -6.20 -18.51 -10.46
C ALA A 34 -5.46 -18.02 -11.72
N VAL A 35 -4.25 -17.52 -11.52
CA VAL A 35 -3.33 -17.07 -12.57
C VAL A 35 -2.04 -17.87 -12.42
N GLU A 36 -1.65 -18.54 -13.50
CA GLU A 36 -0.38 -19.26 -13.58
C GLU A 36 0.71 -18.29 -14.03
N ILE A 37 1.84 -18.32 -13.33
CA ILE A 37 3.00 -17.48 -13.56
C ILE A 37 4.17 -18.42 -13.82
N GLU A 38 4.65 -18.42 -15.07
CA GLU A 38 5.73 -19.29 -15.51
C GLU A 38 7.07 -18.92 -14.87
N ALA A 39 7.90 -19.94 -14.64
CA ALA A 39 9.26 -19.76 -14.15
C ALA A 39 10.09 -18.90 -15.11
N GLY A 40 10.82 -17.92 -14.58
CA GLY A 40 11.69 -17.04 -15.38
C GLY A 40 10.95 -15.97 -16.22
N SER A 41 9.63 -15.89 -16.13
CA SER A 41 8.85 -14.83 -16.75
C SER A 41 9.09 -13.46 -16.08
N ASP A 42 8.91 -12.38 -16.85
CA ASP A 42 8.91 -11.01 -16.30
C ASP A 42 7.78 -10.81 -15.27
N ALA A 43 6.68 -11.56 -15.41
CA ALA A 43 5.58 -11.58 -14.46
C ALA A 43 6.03 -12.07 -13.07
N LEU A 44 6.84 -13.14 -13.01
CA LEU A 44 7.40 -13.64 -11.76
C LEU A 44 8.28 -12.59 -11.06
N GLY A 45 9.09 -11.86 -11.83
CA GLY A 45 9.91 -10.75 -11.32
C GLY A 45 9.09 -9.57 -10.76
N ASN A 46 7.80 -9.49 -11.10
CA ASN A 46 6.88 -8.48 -10.56
C ASN A 46 6.13 -8.90 -9.30
N VAL A 47 6.23 -10.17 -8.89
CA VAL A 47 5.62 -10.68 -7.66
C VAL A 47 6.48 -10.32 -6.44
N GLN A 48 5.82 -9.89 -5.36
CA GLN A 48 6.47 -9.63 -4.07
C GLN A 48 5.59 -10.18 -2.95
N LEU A 49 6.22 -10.70 -1.89
CA LEU A 49 5.51 -11.13 -0.69
C LEU A 49 4.72 -9.96 -0.07
N ALA A 50 3.47 -10.23 0.28
CA ALA A 50 2.52 -9.25 0.80
C ALA A 50 2.25 -9.38 2.32
N TYR A 51 3.08 -10.12 3.07
CA TYR A 51 2.93 -10.29 4.52
C TYR A 51 2.95 -8.94 5.29
N ALA A 52 3.76 -8.01 4.80
CA ALA A 52 3.80 -6.64 5.26
C ALA A 52 3.89 -5.74 4.04
N THR A 53 3.09 -4.69 4.02
CA THR A 53 3.01 -3.76 2.89
C THR A 53 3.06 -2.33 3.39
N SER A 54 3.38 -1.40 2.50
CA SER A 54 3.39 0.02 2.83
C SER A 54 1.97 0.58 2.81
N ILE A 55 1.71 1.58 3.66
CA ILE A 55 0.40 2.25 3.74
C ILE A 55 -0.02 2.82 2.38
N HIS A 56 0.94 3.29 1.58
CA HIS A 56 0.69 3.81 0.23
C HIS A 56 0.17 2.74 -0.74
N LYS A 57 0.67 1.49 -0.65
CA LYS A 57 0.26 0.39 -1.53
C LYS A 57 -1.17 -0.09 -1.26
N VAL A 58 -1.69 0.15 -0.06
CA VAL A 58 -3.05 -0.27 0.34
C VAL A 58 -4.04 0.90 0.42
N GLN A 59 -3.71 2.04 -0.19
CA GLN A 59 -4.67 3.14 -0.31
C GLN A 59 -5.88 2.68 -1.12
N GLY A 60 -7.08 2.89 -0.58
CA GLY A 60 -8.33 2.38 -1.16
C GLY A 60 -8.74 1.00 -0.66
N SER A 61 -7.82 0.19 -0.13
CA SER A 61 -8.14 -1.11 0.49
C SER A 61 -8.56 -0.96 1.94
N GLU A 62 -9.34 -1.90 2.46
CA GLU A 62 -9.75 -1.93 3.85
C GLU A 62 -9.71 -3.36 4.38
N PHE A 63 -9.38 -3.51 5.67
CA PHE A 63 -9.16 -4.80 6.33
C PHE A 63 -9.93 -4.84 7.64
N PRO A 64 -10.49 -5.99 8.08
CA PRO A 64 -11.16 -6.10 9.38
C PRO A 64 -10.26 -5.62 10.53
N CYS A 65 -9.02 -6.09 10.56
CA CYS A 65 -7.99 -5.65 11.50
C CYS A 65 -6.75 -5.17 10.75
N ALA A 66 -6.14 -4.08 11.21
CA ALA A 66 -4.85 -3.60 10.70
C ALA A 66 -3.81 -3.47 11.81
N VAL A 67 -2.60 -3.97 11.55
CA VAL A 67 -1.43 -3.78 12.40
C VAL A 67 -0.52 -2.72 11.77
N VAL A 68 -0.34 -1.60 12.47
CA VAL A 68 0.39 -0.43 11.95
C VAL A 68 1.71 -0.27 12.71
N ILE A 69 2.83 -0.26 11.98
CA ILE A 69 4.16 -0.08 12.57
C ILE A 69 4.53 1.41 12.55
N ALA A 70 4.78 1.99 13.73
CA ALA A 70 5.21 3.38 13.94
C ALA A 70 6.51 3.42 14.76
N HIS A 71 7.64 3.11 14.11
CA HIS A 71 8.96 3.04 14.74
C HIS A 71 9.90 4.14 14.27
N LYS A 72 10.81 4.60 15.13
CA LYS A 72 11.78 5.69 14.88
C LYS A 72 12.62 5.50 13.61
N SER A 73 12.88 4.26 13.19
CA SER A 73 13.56 3.94 11.92
C SER A 73 12.83 4.50 10.68
N HIS A 74 11.53 4.75 10.78
CA HIS A 74 10.70 5.29 9.71
C HIS A 74 10.40 6.80 9.89
N SER A 75 11.12 7.47 10.80
CA SER A 75 10.87 8.87 11.20
C SER A 75 10.79 9.88 10.05
N PHE A 76 11.51 9.63 8.94
CA PHE A 76 11.41 10.45 7.74
C PHE A 76 9.97 10.52 7.20
N MET A 77 9.26 9.38 7.20
CA MET A 77 7.88 9.25 6.73
C MET A 77 6.84 9.51 7.83
N HIS A 78 7.25 9.91 9.03
CA HIS A 78 6.30 10.20 10.11
C HIS A 78 5.54 11.49 9.76
N HIS A 79 4.31 11.31 9.28
CA HIS A 79 3.37 12.39 9.01
C HIS A 79 2.02 11.98 9.57
N ARG A 80 1.34 12.92 10.21
CA ARG A 80 -0.01 12.67 10.76
C ARG A 80 -0.97 12.10 9.72
N ASN A 81 -0.90 12.58 8.48
CA ASN A 81 -1.76 12.12 7.39
C ASN A 81 -1.50 10.66 7.02
N LEU A 82 -0.25 10.21 7.10
CA LEU A 82 0.11 8.81 6.82
C LEU A 82 -0.41 7.89 7.92
N LEU A 83 -0.22 8.27 9.19
CA LEU A 83 -0.77 7.53 10.32
C LEU A 83 -2.30 7.48 10.27
N TYR A 84 -2.95 8.60 10.00
CA TYR A 84 -4.41 8.67 9.81
C TYR A 84 -4.86 7.72 8.70
N THR A 85 -4.19 7.75 7.54
CA THR A 85 -4.49 6.85 6.43
C THR A 85 -4.40 5.39 6.88
N ALA A 86 -3.31 5.01 7.57
CA ALA A 86 -3.13 3.65 8.08
C ALA A 86 -4.24 3.21 9.04
N VAL A 87 -4.61 4.06 9.99
CA VAL A 87 -5.69 3.77 10.95
C VAL A 87 -7.03 3.59 10.23
N THR A 88 -7.35 4.46 9.26
CA THR A 88 -8.60 4.34 8.47
C THR A 88 -8.61 3.18 7.47
N ARG A 89 -7.57 2.34 7.38
CA ARG A 89 -7.64 1.08 6.63
C ARG A 89 -8.24 -0.05 7.47
N ALA A 90 -8.27 0.07 8.80
CA ALA A 90 -8.94 -0.89 9.69
C ALA A 90 -10.45 -0.61 9.76
N LYS A 91 -11.26 -1.65 9.57
CA LYS A 91 -12.73 -1.58 9.71
C LYS A 91 -13.19 -1.77 11.16
N GLU A 92 -12.57 -2.69 11.89
CA GLU A 92 -13.03 -3.11 13.21
C GLU A 92 -12.01 -2.78 14.31
N SER A 93 -10.73 -3.12 14.08
CA SER A 93 -9.70 -2.91 15.10
C SER A 93 -8.35 -2.53 14.49
N VAL A 94 -7.63 -1.66 15.20
CA VAL A 94 -6.27 -1.27 14.85
C VAL A 94 -5.32 -1.58 15.99
N VAL A 95 -4.16 -2.17 15.67
CA VAL A 95 -3.07 -2.38 16.61
C VAL A 95 -1.88 -1.53 16.15
N ILE A 96 -1.48 -0.56 16.96
CA ILE A 96 -0.30 0.28 16.67
C ILE A 96 0.90 -0.30 17.42
N LEU A 97 1.91 -0.72 16.67
CA LEU A 97 3.16 -1.28 17.19
C LEU A 97 4.31 -0.32 16.90
N GLY A 98 5.13 -0.02 17.90
CA GLY A 98 6.24 0.90 17.72
C GLY A 98 6.83 1.36 19.03
N ASP A 99 7.85 2.21 18.94
CA ASP A 99 8.38 2.89 20.11
C ASP A 99 7.54 4.14 20.43
N ARG A 100 7.52 4.50 21.71
CA ARG A 100 6.74 5.65 22.20
C ARG A 100 7.07 6.93 21.44
N TRP A 101 8.36 7.19 21.19
CA TRP A 101 8.79 8.36 20.44
C TRP A 101 8.28 8.34 18.99
N GLY A 102 8.32 7.17 18.34
CA GLY A 102 7.85 6.99 16.96
C GLY A 102 6.37 7.30 16.80
N ILE A 103 5.56 6.77 17.71
CA ILE A 103 4.11 6.99 17.78
C ILE A 103 3.81 8.48 18.04
N ASP A 104 4.41 9.06 19.09
CA ASP A 104 4.21 10.46 19.47
C ASP A 104 4.63 11.41 18.33
N ASN A 105 5.77 11.14 17.69
CA ASN A 105 6.27 11.93 16.57
C ASN A 105 5.34 11.85 15.34
N CYS A 106 4.84 10.66 15.00
CA CYS A 106 3.85 10.48 13.93
C CYS A 106 2.57 11.28 14.18
N ALA A 107 2.05 11.24 15.41
CA ALA A 107 0.84 11.94 15.79
C ALA A 107 1.05 13.48 15.82
N ALA A 108 2.20 13.95 16.30
CA ALA A 108 2.49 15.38 16.44
C ALA A 108 2.84 16.07 15.11
N LYS A 109 3.57 15.39 14.21
CA LYS A 109 4.14 16.00 13.00
C LYS A 109 3.07 16.36 11.97
N ARG A 110 2.62 17.62 12.02
CA ARG A 110 1.75 18.28 11.04
C ARG A 110 2.60 18.89 9.93
N GLN A 111 3.13 18.04 9.07
CA GLN A 111 3.75 18.52 7.83
C GLN A 111 2.66 18.54 6.75
N VAL A 112 2.18 19.74 6.43
CA VAL A 112 1.44 19.98 5.19
C VAL A 112 2.49 20.20 4.13
N ASP A 113 2.78 19.20 3.30
CA ASP A 113 3.61 19.45 2.13
C ASP A 113 2.92 20.54 1.31
N ARG A 114 3.57 21.69 1.21
CA ARG A 114 3.14 22.76 0.31
C ARG A 114 3.26 22.22 -1.11
N ARG A 115 2.13 21.75 -1.64
CA ARG A 115 2.03 21.35 -3.04
C ARG A 115 2.03 22.62 -3.88
N ASN A 116 3.08 22.81 -4.66
CA ASN A 116 3.11 23.88 -5.65
C ASN A 116 2.21 23.47 -6.81
N THR A 117 0.99 24.00 -6.84
CA THR A 117 0.00 23.77 -7.90
C THR A 117 -0.68 25.06 -8.29
N PHE A 118 -0.97 25.23 -9.58
CA PHE A 118 -1.71 26.37 -10.12
C PHE A 118 -3.23 26.20 -10.06
N LEU A 119 -3.73 25.06 -9.56
CA LEU A 119 -5.17 24.77 -9.55
C LEU A 119 -5.97 25.83 -8.79
N SER A 120 -5.45 26.32 -7.65
CA SER A 120 -6.11 27.38 -6.89
C SER A 120 -6.21 28.68 -7.68
N PHE A 121 -5.19 29.03 -8.46
CA PHE A 121 -5.17 30.21 -9.30
C PHE A 121 -6.17 30.09 -10.47
N LEU A 122 -6.23 28.92 -11.11
CA LEU A 122 -7.17 28.64 -12.21
C LEU A 122 -8.64 28.70 -11.73
N LEU A 123 -8.96 28.14 -10.56
CA LEU A 123 -10.31 28.14 -10.00
C LEU A 123 -10.83 29.55 -9.64
N HIS A 124 -9.95 30.53 -9.45
CA HIS A 124 -10.33 31.91 -9.12
C HIS A 124 -10.44 32.83 -10.34
N GLN A 125 -10.04 32.38 -11.54
CA GLN A 125 -10.20 33.16 -12.78
C GLN A 125 -11.59 33.04 -13.41
N GLU A 126 -12.41 32.05 -13.00
CA GLU A 126 -13.75 31.81 -13.56
C GLU A 126 -14.89 32.49 -12.77
N ARG A 127 -14.59 33.37 -11.81
CA ARG A 127 -15.62 34.20 -11.17
C ARG A 127 -15.71 35.56 -11.87
N PRO A 128 -16.84 35.89 -12.52
CA PRO A 128 -17.06 37.18 -13.18
C PRO A 128 -17.08 38.35 -12.18
#